data_AF-A0A5R2MSY8-F1
#
_entry.id   AF-A0A5R2MSY8-F1
#
_cell.length_a   1.000
_cell.length_b   1.000
_cell.length_c   1.000
_cell.angle_alpha   90.00
_cell.angle_beta   90.00
_cell.angle_gamma   90.00
#
_symmetry.space_group_name_H-M   'P 1'
#
loop_
_entity.id
_entity.type
_entity.pdbx_description
1 polymer ?
#
loop_
_entity_poly.entity_id
_entity_poly.type
_entity_poly.pdbx_seq_one_letter_code
_entity_poly.pdbx_strand_id
1 'polypeptide(L)'
;EITVDVAYGGNFYAIVEPQANYRDMADYSAGDLIAWSPVVRQRLNEKYTFVHPENPGINRLSHMLWTGKPTVEGADARNAVFYGDKAIDRSPCGT
;
A
#
# COMPACT_ATOMS: atom_id res chain seq x y z
N GLU A 1 -2.35 14.21 7.62
CA GLU A 1 -3.26 13.62 6.63
C GLU A 1 -2.42 13.01 5.51
N ILE A 2 -2.87 11.90 4.91
CA ILE A 2 -2.20 11.27 3.75
C ILE A 2 -3.21 11.07 2.63
N THR A 3 -2.79 11.30 1.39
CA THR A 3 -3.51 10.97 0.17
C THR A 3 -3.00 9.64 -0.36
N VAL A 4 -3.90 8.84 -0.93
CA VAL A 4 -3.58 7.56 -1.56
C VAL A 4 -4.31 7.44 -2.88
N ASP A 5 -3.66 6.77 -3.84
CA ASP A 5 -4.34 6.25 -5.01
C ASP A 5 -4.80 4.82 -4.74
N VAL A 6 -5.94 4.43 -5.32
CA VAL A 6 -6.45 3.06 -5.20
C VAL A 6 -6.51 2.40 -6.56
N ALA A 7 -5.85 1.24 -6.68
CA ALA A 7 -5.79 0.45 -7.90
C ALA A 7 -6.12 -1.02 -7.62
N TYR A 8 -6.51 -1.75 -8.67
CA TYR A 8 -6.75 -3.19 -8.61
C TYR A 8 -5.80 -3.95 -9.53
N GLY A 9 -5.04 -4.89 -8.96
CA GLY A 9 -4.13 -5.82 -9.65
C GLY A 9 -4.25 -7.20 -9.00
N GLY A 10 -5.44 -7.81 -9.05
CA GLY A 10 -5.76 -9.03 -8.31
C GLY A 10 -6.19 -8.80 -6.85
N ASN A 11 -5.74 -7.71 -6.22
CA ASN A 11 -6.29 -7.16 -4.99
C ASN A 11 -6.44 -5.64 -5.11
N PHE A 12 -7.28 -5.04 -4.27
CA PHE A 12 -7.26 -3.59 -4.11
C PHE A 12 -6.05 -3.16 -3.26
N TYR A 13 -5.27 -2.23 -3.81
CA TYR A 13 -4.10 -1.61 -3.22
C TYR A 13 -4.36 -0.14 -2.95
N ALA A 14 -3.93 0.35 -1.79
CA ALA A 14 -3.79 1.77 -1.52
C ALA A 14 -2.31 2.13 -1.62
N ILE A 15 -1.99 2.98 -2.59
CA ILE A 15 -0.64 3.34 -2.99
C ILE A 15 -0.34 4.71 -2.39
N VAL A 16 0.71 4.77 -1.57
CA VAL A 16 1.16 6.00 -0.91
C VAL A 16 2.38 6.53 -1.65
N GLU A 17 2.17 7.55 -2.48
CA GLU A 17 3.22 8.28 -3.19
C GLU A 17 3.82 9.43 -2.33
N PRO A 18 5.00 9.96 -2.71
CA PRO A 18 5.61 11.10 -2.04
C PRO A 18 4.68 12.33 -1.96
N GLN A 19 4.58 12.90 -0.77
CA GLN A 19 3.70 14.01 -0.41
C GLN A 19 4.23 14.72 0.86
N ALA A 20 3.58 15.81 1.28
CA ALA A 20 4.06 16.63 2.40
C ALA A 20 4.35 15.84 3.70
N ASN A 21 3.54 14.83 4.00
CA ASN A 21 3.64 14.02 5.23
C ASN A 21 4.30 12.63 5.02
N TYR A 22 4.79 12.34 3.81
CA TYR A 22 5.45 11.09 3.48
C TYR A 22 6.38 11.29 2.29
N ARG A 23 7.70 11.19 2.50
CA ARG A 23 8.69 11.43 1.43
C ARG A 23 9.18 10.16 0.75
N ASP A 24 9.51 9.16 1.55
CA ASP A 24 10.07 7.89 1.09
C ASP A 24 9.83 6.82 2.17
N MET A 25 9.67 5.56 1.77
CA MET A 25 9.58 4.44 2.72
C MET A 25 10.86 4.30 3.55
N ALA A 26 12.01 4.73 3.02
CA ALA A 26 13.31 4.71 3.70
C ALA A 26 13.41 5.65 4.90
N ASP A 27 12.55 6.68 4.96
CA ASP A 27 12.54 7.64 6.06
C ASP A 27 11.94 7.02 7.35
N TYR A 28 11.42 5.78 7.28
CA TYR A 28 10.72 5.09 8.36
C TYR A 28 11.25 3.67 8.57
N SER A 29 11.09 3.14 9.78
CA SER A 29 11.41 1.74 10.02
C SER A 29 10.34 0.83 9.42
N ALA A 30 10.71 -0.42 9.13
CA ALA A 30 9.72 -1.42 8.75
C ALA A 30 8.63 -1.57 9.83
N GLY A 31 9.00 -1.45 11.12
CA GLY A 31 8.05 -1.51 12.24
C GLY A 31 7.00 -0.39 12.20
N ASP A 32 7.39 0.82 11.82
CA ASP A 32 6.47 1.95 11.68
C ASP A 32 5.44 1.68 10.58
N LEU A 33 5.93 1.29 9.39
CA LEU A 33 5.08 0.98 8.24
C LEU A 33 4.13 -0.20 8.53
N ILE A 34 4.59 -1.23 9.24
CA ILE A 34 3.75 -2.34 9.72
C ILE A 34 2.66 -1.83 10.67
N ALA A 35 3.01 -0.95 11.61
CA ALA A 35 2.06 -0.44 12.60
C ALA A 35 1.00 0.47 11.96
N TRP A 36 1.37 1.25 10.94
CA TRP A 36 0.46 2.19 10.29
C TRP A 36 -0.45 1.52 9.26
N SER A 37 0.04 0.53 8.52
CA SER A 37 -0.70 -0.12 7.43
C SER A 37 -2.10 -0.62 7.82
N PRO A 38 -2.32 -1.38 8.92
CA PRO A 38 -3.65 -1.83 9.28
C PRO A 38 -4.57 -0.66 9.69
N VAL A 39 -4.03 0.36 10.35
CA VAL A 39 -4.80 1.55 10.78
C VAL A 39 -5.27 2.36 9.57
N VAL A 40 -4.38 2.63 8.62
CA VAL A 40 -4.72 3.35 7.38
C VAL A 40 -5.74 2.55 6.58
N ARG A 41 -5.50 1.25 6.37
CA ARG A 41 -6.41 0.37 5.63
C ARG A 41 -7.80 0.31 6.27
N GLN A 42 -7.89 0.20 7.60
CA GLN A 42 -9.16 0.21 8.30
C GLN A 42 -9.92 1.52 8.04
N ARG A 43 -9.27 2.67 8.23
CA ARG A 43 -9.89 3.98 8.01
C ARG A 43 -10.34 4.19 6.57
N LEU A 44 -9.59 3.69 5.59
CA LEU A 44 -9.98 3.74 4.18
C LEU A 44 -11.22 2.90 3.91
N ASN A 45 -11.31 1.67 4.45
CA ASN A 45 -12.50 0.82 4.31
C ASN A 45 -13.72 1.34 5.10
N GLU A 46 -13.51 2.10 6.18
CA GLU A 46 -14.60 2.79 6.89
C GLU A 46 -15.12 4.01 6.11
N LYS A 47 -14.24 4.71 5.39
CA LYS A 47 -14.57 5.93 4.64
C LYS A 47 -15.08 5.66 3.23
N TYR A 48 -14.66 4.56 2.60
CA TYR A 48 -14.94 4.25 1.20
C TYR A 48 -15.36 2.79 1.01
N THR A 49 -16.16 2.56 -0.03
CA THR A 49 -16.57 1.22 -0.46
C THR A 49 -15.77 0.82 -1.69
N PHE A 50 -15.09 -0.33 -1.63
CA PHE A 50 -14.30 -0.88 -2.73
C PHE A 50 -14.96 -2.17 -3.20
N VAL A 51 -15.49 -2.21 -4.42
CA VAL A 51 -16.08 -3.44 -5.00
C VAL A 51 -15.61 -3.59 -6.43
N HIS A 52 -15.08 -4.76 -6.77
CA HIS A 52 -14.69 -5.05 -8.14
C HIS A 52 -15.94 -5.17 -9.03
N PRO A 53 -15.98 -4.48 -10.20
CA PRO A 53 -17.20 -4.42 -11.02
C PRO A 53 -17.66 -5.78 -11.54
N GLU A 54 -16.73 -6.70 -11.79
CA GLU A 54 -17.03 -8.03 -12.34
C GLU A 54 -17.08 -9.14 -11.28
N ASN A 55 -16.62 -8.87 -10.05
CA ASN A 55 -16.57 -9.87 -8.99
C ASN A 55 -16.93 -9.26 -7.63
N PRO A 56 -18.22 -9.27 -7.24
CA PRO A 56 -18.68 -8.74 -5.97
C PRO A 56 -18.09 -9.42 -4.73
N GLY A 57 -17.45 -10.60 -4.88
CA GLY A 57 -16.71 -11.25 -3.79
C GLY A 57 -15.42 -10.50 -3.42
N ILE A 58 -14.93 -9.63 -4.31
CA ILE A 58 -13.78 -8.75 -4.09
C ILE A 58 -14.33 -7.38 -3.69
N ASN A 59 -14.51 -7.19 -2.39
CA ASN A 59 -15.29 -6.08 -1.84
C ASN A 59 -14.60 -5.34 -0.68
N ARG A 60 -13.26 -5.38 -0.63
CA ARG A 60 -12.49 -4.67 0.39
C ARG A 60 -11.11 -4.27 -0.11
N LEU A 61 -10.62 -3.15 0.41
CA LEU A 61 -9.22 -2.77 0.30
C LEU A 61 -8.39 -3.63 1.26
N SER A 62 -7.51 -4.47 0.72
CA SER A 62 -6.75 -5.47 1.50
C SER A 62 -5.26 -5.15 1.60
N HIS A 63 -4.70 -4.37 0.68
CA HIS A 63 -3.25 -4.13 0.58
C HIS A 63 -2.88 -2.65 0.72
N MET A 64 -1.77 -2.39 1.40
CA MET A 64 -1.10 -1.09 1.47
C MET A 64 0.25 -1.18 0.77
N LEU A 65 0.57 -0.20 -0.08
CA LEU A 65 1.85 -0.09 -0.77
C LEU A 65 2.47 1.27 -0.44
N TRP A 66 3.66 1.24 0.18
CA TRP A 66 4.43 2.44 0.49
C TRP A 66 5.59 2.56 -0.51
N THR A 67 5.62 3.65 -1.29
CA THR A 67 6.64 3.81 -2.36
C THR A 67 7.94 4.39 -1.82
N GLY A 68 9.07 4.03 -2.41
CA GLY A 68 10.35 4.65 -2.16
C GLY A 68 11.17 4.77 -3.43
N LYS A 69 12.23 5.57 -3.37
CA LYS A 69 13.19 5.72 -4.45
C LYS A 69 13.91 4.40 -4.72
N PRO A 70 14.27 4.13 -5.98
CA PRO A 70 15.11 2.99 -6.33
C PRO A 70 16.49 3.14 -5.68
N THR A 71 17.10 2.02 -5.29
CA THR A 71 18.43 1.99 -4.68
C THR A 71 19.47 1.23 -5.52
N VAL A 72 19.05 0.73 -6.68
CA VAL A 72 19.90 -0.05 -7.60
C VAL A 72 19.74 0.49 -9.02
N GLU A 73 20.80 0.41 -9.82
CA GLU A 73 20.78 0.84 -11.22
C GLU A 73 19.80 -0.01 -12.04
N GLY A 74 19.03 0.65 -12.91
CA GLY A 74 18.02 0.01 -13.76
C GLY A 74 16.66 -0.24 -13.10
N ALA A 75 16.46 0.12 -11.83
CA ALA A 75 15.14 0.09 -11.18
C ALA A 75 14.44 1.45 -11.28
N ASP A 76 13.15 1.44 -11.66
CA ASP A 76 12.34 2.66 -11.75
C ASP A 76 11.84 3.12 -10.37
N ALA A 77 11.52 2.17 -9.49
CA ALA A 77 10.96 2.44 -8.17
C ALA A 77 11.25 1.30 -7.19
N ARG A 78 10.95 1.55 -5.90
CA ARG A 78 10.95 0.56 -4.84
C ARG A 78 9.63 0.67 -4.08
N ASN A 79 9.16 -0.43 -3.49
CA ASN A 79 7.97 -0.42 -2.67
C ASN A 79 8.10 -1.39 -1.49
N ALA A 80 7.26 -1.18 -0.48
CA ALA A 80 6.98 -2.14 0.58
C ALA A 80 5.46 -2.39 0.62
N VAL A 81 5.07 -3.63 0.34
CA VAL A 81 3.65 -4.06 0.35
C VAL A 81 3.32 -4.77 1.65
N PHE A 82 2.18 -4.39 2.24
CA PHE A 82 1.64 -4.98 3.45
C PHE A 82 0.24 -5.54 3.21
N TYR A 83 0.04 -6.79 3.65
CA TYR A 83 -1.23 -7.50 3.54
C TYR A 83 -1.52 -8.36 4.76
N GLY A 84 -2.79 -8.72 4.96
CA GLY A 84 -3.24 -9.41 6.17
C GLY A 84 -2.99 -8.60 7.43
N ASP A 85 -2.80 -9.28 8.57
CA ASP A 85 -2.62 -8.61 9.88
C ASP A 85 -1.17 -8.16 10.13
N LYS A 86 -0.17 -8.83 9.54
CA LYS A 86 1.26 -8.57 9.81
C LYS A 86 2.22 -8.93 8.66
N ALA A 87 1.74 -9.27 7.46
CA ALA A 87 2.63 -9.76 6.41
C ALA A 87 3.29 -8.59 5.67
N ILE A 88 4.61 -8.71 5.48
CA ILE A 88 5.42 -7.86 4.61
C ILE A 88 5.80 -8.68 3.38
N ASP A 89 5.50 -8.20 2.18
CA ASP A 89 6.11 -8.74 0.98
C ASP A 89 7.56 -8.24 0.85
N ARG A 90 8.51 -9.16 0.73
CA ARG A 90 9.94 -8.83 0.52
C ARG A 90 10.35 -8.90 -0.95
N SER A 91 9.45 -9.26 -1.84
CA SER A 91 9.62 -9.19 -3.29
C SER A 91 9.12 -7.83 -3.80
N PRO A 92 9.43 -7.43 -5.07
CA PRO A 92 8.86 -6.22 -5.67
C PRO A 92 7.33 -6.18 -5.78
N CYS A 93 6.63 -7.23 -5.31
CA CYS A 93 5.18 -7.44 -5.35
C CYS A 93 4.60 -7.24 -6.76
N GLY A 94 4.52 -8.33 -7.54
CA GLY A 94 4.12 -8.30 -8.95
C GLY A 94 2.66 -8.64 -9.25
N THR A 95 1.74 -8.65 -8.27
CA THR A 95 0.34 -9.04 -8.49
C THR A 95 -0.38 -8.14 -9.50
#